data_AF-A0A2M6Y8F3-F1
#
_entry.id   AF-A0A2M6Y8F3-F1
#
_cell.length_a   1.000
_cell.length_b   1.000
_cell.length_c   1.000
_cell.angle_alpha   90.00
_cell.angle_beta   90.00
_cell.angle_gamma   90.00
#
_symmetry.space_group_name_H-M   'P 1'
#
loop_
_entity.id
_entity.type
_entity.pdbx_description
1 polymer ?
#
loop_
_entity_poly.entity_id
_entity_poly.type
_entity_poly.pdbx_seq_one_letter_code
_entity_poly.pdbx_strand_id
1 'polypeptide(L)'
;MNKIDFAVIFNVNGANPNGDPLNGNRPRTNYDSMGEVSDVCIKRKIRNRLMEAGHNIFVQSDDNKLDDYPSLRARAEGELEKDQWKNEKIFHEAVCKKWIDVRAFGQV
;
A
#
# COMPACT_ATOMS: atom_id res chain seq x y z
N MET A 1 21.65 -3.35 13.73
CA MET A 1 20.43 -3.34 12.89
C MET A 1 19.65 -4.60 13.24
N ASN A 2 18.41 -4.47 13.71
CA ASN A 2 17.64 -5.63 14.18
C ASN A 2 16.67 -6.04 13.06
N LYS A 3 16.96 -7.16 12.39
CA LYS A 3 16.02 -7.79 11.47
C LYS A 3 14.87 -8.38 12.30
N ILE A 4 13.64 -8.10 11.90
CA ILE A 4 12.44 -8.64 12.54
C ILE A 4 11.79 -9.59 11.54
N ASP A 5 11.77 -10.87 11.89
CA ASP A 5 10.98 -11.89 11.21
C ASP A 5 9.72 -12.15 12.04
N PHE A 6 8.56 -12.25 11.38
CA PHE A 6 7.29 -12.46 12.05
C PHE A 6 6.36 -13.31 11.19
N ALA A 7 5.42 -13.99 11.85
CA ALA A 7 4.33 -14.71 11.22
C ALA A 7 3.01 -14.18 11.76
N VAL A 8 2.00 -14.10 10.89
CA VAL A 8 0.65 -13.67 11.26
C VAL A 8 -0.32 -14.78 10.91
N ILE A 9 -1.12 -15.20 11.88
CA ILE A 9 -2.25 -16.11 11.67
C ILE A 9 -3.51 -15.27 11.82
N PHE A 10 -4.38 -15.32 10.82
CA PHE A 10 -5.71 -14.73 10.88
C PHE A 10 -6.72 -15.70 10.27
N ASN A 11 -7.97 -15.60 10.69
CA ASN A 11 -9.08 -16.33 10.09
C ASN A 11 -10.13 -15.36 9.58
N VAL A 12 -11.01 -15.88 8.72
CA VAL A 12 -12.22 -15.19 8.28
C VAL A 12 -13.38 -16.17 8.37
N ASN A 13 -14.56 -15.69 8.72
CA ASN A 13 -15.77 -16.50 8.80
C ASN A 13 -16.87 -15.85 7.95
N GLY A 14 -17.46 -16.61 7.02
CA GLY A 14 -18.53 -16.12 6.15
C GLY A 14 -18.15 -14.92 5.28
N ALA A 15 -16.86 -14.76 4.93
CA ALA A 15 -16.35 -13.58 4.23
C ALA A 15 -15.39 -13.97 3.09
N ASN A 16 -15.20 -13.04 2.15
CA ASN A 16 -14.20 -13.14 1.10
C ASN A 16 -12.95 -12.29 1.49
N PRO A 17 -11.82 -12.91 1.88
CA PRO A 17 -10.65 -12.16 2.35
C PRO A 17 -9.89 -11.46 1.21
N ASN A 18 -9.92 -12.06 0.01
CA ASN A 18 -9.23 -11.60 -1.19
C ASN A 18 -10.00 -12.11 -2.42
N GLY A 19 -10.78 -11.24 -3.05
CA GLY A 19 -11.46 -11.58 -4.30
C GLY A 19 -10.51 -11.73 -5.50
N ASP A 20 -10.86 -12.61 -6.42
CA ASP A 20 -10.19 -12.75 -7.71
C ASP A 20 -10.99 -12.02 -8.81
N PRO A 21 -10.47 -10.90 -9.35
CA PRO A 21 -11.15 -10.15 -10.40
C PRO A 21 -11.28 -10.95 -11.71
N LEU A 22 -10.46 -11.98 -11.93
CA LEU A 22 -10.54 -12.83 -13.12
C LEU A 22 -11.56 -13.97 -12.96
N ASN A 23 -12.03 -14.22 -11.75
CA ASN A 23 -12.94 -15.31 -11.42
C ASN A 23 -14.20 -14.82 -10.69
N GLY A 24 -14.79 -13.73 -11.19
CA GLY A 24 -16.07 -13.21 -10.70
C GLY A 24 -16.06 -12.82 -9.22
N ASN A 25 -14.92 -12.33 -8.72
CA ASN A 25 -14.72 -11.94 -7.31
C ASN A 25 -14.91 -13.10 -6.31
N ARG A 26 -14.75 -14.36 -6.73
CA ARG A 26 -14.64 -15.50 -5.81
C ARG A 26 -13.37 -15.40 -4.95
N PRO A 27 -13.29 -16.05 -3.78
CA PRO A 27 -12.04 -16.12 -3.03
C PRO A 27 -10.90 -16.62 -3.93
N ARG A 28 -9.77 -15.91 -3.90
CA ARG A 28 -8.59 -16.26 -4.69
C ARG A 28 -8.02 -17.61 -4.23
N THR A 29 -7.58 -18.40 -5.20
CA THR A 29 -6.89 -19.67 -4.99
C THR A 29 -5.57 -19.69 -5.76
N ASN A 30 -4.57 -20.38 -5.21
CA ASN A 30 -3.31 -20.63 -5.92
C ASN A 30 -3.42 -21.83 -6.89
N TYR A 31 -2.33 -22.19 -7.56
CA TYR A 31 -2.27 -23.30 -8.50
C TYR A 31 -2.57 -24.68 -7.86
N ASP A 32 -2.33 -24.82 -6.55
CA ASP A 32 -2.62 -26.03 -5.78
C ASP A 32 -4.07 -26.05 -5.23
N SER A 33 -4.92 -25.13 -5.69
CA SER A 33 -6.30 -24.96 -5.23
C SER A 33 -6.46 -24.62 -3.73
N MET A 34 -5.40 -24.11 -3.10
CA MET A 34 -5.46 -23.56 -1.75
C MET A 34 -5.86 -22.09 -1.78
N GLY A 35 -6.65 -21.65 -0.79
CA GLY A 35 -7.01 -20.24 -0.65
C GLY A 35 -5.78 -19.36 -0.46
N GLU A 36 -5.75 -18.22 -1.16
CA GLU A 36 -4.62 -17.29 -1.15
C GLU A 36 -5.11 -15.87 -0.83
N VAL A 37 -4.34 -15.17 0.02
CA VAL A 37 -4.45 -13.72 0.20
C VAL A 37 -3.13 -13.12 -0.26
N SER A 38 -3.18 -12.31 -1.31
CA SER A 38 -1.96 -11.77 -1.92
C SER A 38 -1.27 -10.76 -1.03
N ASP A 39 0.03 -10.59 -1.22
CA ASP A 39 0.83 -9.59 -0.50
C ASP A 39 0.30 -8.16 -0.76
N VAL A 40 -0.12 -7.86 -2.00
CA VAL A 40 -0.74 -6.58 -2.36
C VAL A 40 -2.04 -6.36 -1.58
N CYS A 41 -2.86 -7.39 -1.37
CA CYS A 41 -4.07 -7.31 -0.56
C CYS A 41 -3.77 -6.97 0.90
N ILE A 42 -2.80 -7.66 1.51
CA ILE A 42 -2.38 -7.38 2.89
C ILE A 42 -1.80 -5.97 3.00
N LYS A 43 -0.90 -5.57 2.09
CA LYS A 43 -0.34 -4.21 2.05
C LYS A 43 -1.43 -3.15 1.91
N ARG A 44 -2.50 -3.39 1.14
CA ARG A 44 -3.65 -2.47 1.05
C ARG A 44 -4.38 -2.34 2.40
N LYS A 45 -4.65 -3.44 3.09
CA LYS A 45 -5.29 -3.40 4.43
C LYS A 45 -4.43 -2.65 5.44
N ILE A 46 -3.11 -2.85 5.42
CA ILE A 46 -2.16 -2.10 6.27
C ILE A 46 -2.19 -0.61 5.93
N ARG A 47 -2.12 -0.24 4.64
CA ARG A 47 -2.21 1.17 4.20
C ARG A 47 -3.50 1.83 4.69
N ASN A 48 -4.66 1.19 4.48
CA ASN A 48 -5.94 1.72 4.92
C ASN A 48 -5.96 1.93 6.45
N ARG A 49 -5.46 0.96 7.22
CA ARG A 49 -5.39 1.07 8.68
C ARG A 49 -4.45 2.20 9.14
N LEU A 50 -3.35 2.43 8.43
CA LEU A 50 -2.46 3.55 8.69
C LEU A 50 -3.09 4.90 8.35
N MET A 51 -3.89 4.98 7.27
CA MET A 51 -4.67 6.18 6.92
C MET A 51 -5.70 6.50 8.01
N GLU A 52 -6.45 5.49 8.48
CA GLU A 52 -7.40 5.65 9.60
C GLU A 52 -6.71 6.14 10.89
N ALA A 53 -5.44 5.77 11.09
CA ALA A 53 -4.62 6.24 12.20
C ALA A 53 -3.99 7.63 11.97
N GLY A 54 -4.28 8.29 10.85
CA GLY A 54 -3.79 9.64 10.53
C GLY A 54 -2.39 9.69 9.90
N HIS A 55 -1.86 8.55 9.42
CA HIS A 55 -0.59 8.55 8.71
C HIS A 55 -0.77 8.86 7.22
N ASN A 56 0.19 9.61 6.68
CA ASN A 56 0.26 9.91 5.26
C ASN A 56 0.66 8.67 4.45
N ILE A 57 -0.15 8.35 3.44
CA ILE A 57 0.03 7.21 2.54
C ILE A 57 0.10 7.69 1.09
N PHE A 58 1.09 7.21 0.34
CA PHE A 58 1.28 7.57 -1.05
C PHE A 58 0.34 6.78 -1.97
N VAL A 59 0.21 5.47 -1.78
CA VAL A 59 -0.64 4.63 -2.67
C VAL A 59 -2.03 4.44 -2.07
N GLN A 60 -2.93 5.38 -2.37
CA GLN A 60 -4.33 5.37 -1.93
C GLN A 60 -5.24 4.75 -3.01
N SER A 61 -6.36 4.15 -2.60
CA SER A 61 -7.39 3.67 -3.54
C SER A 61 -8.38 4.79 -3.82
N ASP A 62 -8.98 4.82 -4.99
CA ASP A 62 -9.94 5.89 -5.35
C ASP A 62 -11.11 5.95 -4.36
N ASP A 63 -11.61 4.81 -3.90
CA ASP A 63 -12.71 4.72 -2.93
C ASP A 63 -12.35 5.21 -1.51
N ASN A 64 -11.06 5.39 -1.20
CA ASN A 64 -10.58 5.68 0.15
C ASN A 64 -9.51 6.77 0.17
N LYS A 65 -9.40 7.58 -0.88
CA LYS A 65 -8.39 8.65 -0.95
C LYS A 65 -8.78 9.82 -0.05
N LEU A 66 -7.78 10.44 0.56
CA LEU A 66 -7.91 11.62 1.43
C LEU A 66 -7.53 12.93 0.73
N ASP A 67 -7.17 12.85 -0.54
CA ASP A 67 -6.77 13.98 -1.36
C ASP A 67 -7.43 13.91 -2.75
N ASP A 68 -7.33 15.02 -3.47
CA ASP A 68 -7.98 15.17 -4.78
C ASP A 68 -7.03 14.91 -5.96
N TYR A 69 -5.84 14.36 -5.72
CA TYR A 69 -4.89 14.14 -6.80
C TYR A 69 -5.40 13.06 -7.78
N PRO A 70 -5.34 13.31 -9.10
CA PRO A 70 -5.84 12.39 -10.11
C PRO A 70 -4.89 11.23 -10.42
N SER A 71 -3.64 11.30 -9.95
CA SER A 71 -2.63 10.26 -10.17
C SER A 71 -1.55 10.31 -9.10
N LEU A 72 -0.79 9.22 -8.96
CA LEU A 72 0.38 9.17 -8.08
C LEU A 72 1.43 10.22 -8.46
N ARG A 73 1.61 10.48 -9.76
CA ARG A 73 2.53 11.52 -10.24
C ARG A 73 2.08 12.91 -9.80
N ALA A 74 0.80 13.24 -10.03
CA ALA A 74 0.25 14.52 -9.61
C ALA A 74 0.35 14.71 -8.09
N ARG A 75 0.12 13.65 -7.30
CA ARG A 75 0.33 13.66 -5.85
C ARG A 75 1.77 13.95 -5.49
N ALA A 76 2.73 13.27 -6.12
CA ALA A 76 4.14 13.54 -5.87
C ALA A 76 4.51 14.99 -6.22
N GLU A 77 4.09 15.48 -7.38
CA GLU A 77 4.43 16.84 -7.86
C GLU A 77 3.75 17.95 -7.05
N GLY A 78 2.55 17.72 -6.52
CA GLY A 78 1.84 18.67 -5.67
C GLY A 78 2.32 18.69 -4.21
N GLU A 79 2.80 17.54 -3.71
CA GLU A 79 3.20 17.39 -2.31
C GLU A 79 4.70 17.57 -2.06
N LEU A 80 5.54 17.53 -3.10
CA LEU A 80 6.99 17.70 -2.99
C LEU A 80 7.44 19.00 -3.64
N GLU A 81 8.43 19.65 -3.04
CA GLU A 81 9.02 20.87 -3.57
C GLU A 81 9.90 20.57 -4.78
N LYS A 82 9.92 21.47 -5.78
CA LYS A 82 10.71 21.30 -7.01
C LYS A 82 12.20 21.01 -6.77
N ASP A 83 12.77 21.55 -5.70
CA ASP A 83 14.18 21.32 -5.37
C ASP A 83 14.45 19.90 -4.86
N GLN A 84 13.44 19.25 -4.25
CA GLN A 84 13.53 17.86 -3.82
C GLN A 84 13.62 16.88 -5.00
N TRP A 85 13.14 17.27 -6.18
CA TRP A 85 13.21 16.44 -7.39
C TRP A 85 14.59 16.46 -8.08
N LYS A 86 15.43 17.45 -7.77
CA LYS A 86 16.71 17.65 -8.47
C LYS A 86 17.82 16.72 -7.98
N ASN A 87 17.68 16.20 -6.77
CA ASN A 87 18.69 15.37 -6.14
C ASN A 87 18.03 14.09 -5.63
N GLU A 88 18.50 12.95 -6.12
CA GLU A 88 17.96 11.63 -5.80
C GLU A 88 17.96 11.33 -4.29
N LYS A 89 19.03 11.72 -3.58
CA LYS A 89 19.10 11.50 -2.13
C LYS A 89 18.07 12.34 -1.39
N ILE A 90 17.95 13.62 -1.75
CA ILE A 90 16.96 14.53 -1.15
C ILE A 90 15.54 14.04 -1.48
N PHE A 91 15.31 13.57 -2.71
CA PHE A 91 14.05 12.98 -3.12
C PHE A 91 13.69 11.77 -2.24
N HIS A 92 14.60 10.80 -2.13
CA HIS A 92 14.40 9.59 -1.31
C HIS A 92 14.13 9.93 0.16
N GLU A 93 14.86 10.89 0.73
CA GLU A 93 14.64 11.35 2.10
C GLU A 93 13.25 12.02 2.24
N ALA A 94 12.87 12.88 1.30
CA ALA A 94 11.59 13.58 1.31
C ALA A 94 10.40 12.60 1.21
N VAL A 95 10.42 11.67 0.26
CA VAL A 95 9.33 10.70 0.07
C VAL A 95 9.22 9.71 1.24
N CYS A 96 10.35 9.20 1.75
CA CYS A 96 10.36 8.29 2.90
C CYS A 96 9.97 8.98 4.21
N LYS A 97 10.23 10.29 4.33
CA LYS A 97 9.79 11.09 5.48
C LYS A 97 8.29 11.38 5.40
N LYS A 98 7.77 11.64 4.20
CA LYS A 98 6.38 12.05 4.00
C LYS A 98 5.40 10.87 4.01
N TRP A 99 5.74 9.75 3.36
CA TRP A 99 4.84 8.62 3.18
C TRP A 99 5.40 7.34 3.80
N ILE A 100 4.68 6.81 4.78
CA ILE A 100 5.14 5.64 5.53
C ILE A 100 5.13 4.36 4.69
N ASP A 101 4.21 4.24 3.73
CA ASP A 101 4.13 3.07 2.86
C ASP A 101 5.28 3.01 1.84
N VAL A 102 5.73 4.16 1.34
CA VAL A 102 6.95 4.23 0.49
C VAL A 102 8.16 3.81 1.31
N ARG A 103 8.28 4.29 2.55
CA ARG A 103 9.40 3.91 3.44
C ARG A 103 9.38 2.43 3.81
N ALA A 104 8.19 1.85 4.04
CA ALA A 104 8.04 0.49 4.54
C ALA A 104 8.05 -0.57 3.43
N PHE A 105 7.43 -0.28 2.28
CA PHE A 105 7.22 -1.24 1.19
C PHE A 105 8.00 -0.90 -0.08
N GLY A 106 8.65 0.26 -0.12
CA GLY A 106 9.19 0.82 -1.36
C GLY A 106 8.11 1.34 -2.30
N GLN A 107 8.55 1.79 -3.46
CA GLN A 107 7.70 2.14 -4.59
C GLN A 107 8.17 1.32 -5.81
N VAL A 108 7.22 0.72 -6.52
CA VAL A 108 7.45 0.09 -7.84
C VAL A 108 7.17 1.13 -8.92
#